data_AF-A0A8T5GUW9-F1
#
_entry.id   AF-A0A8T5GUW9-F1
#
_cell.length_a   1.000
_cell.length_b   1.000
_cell.length_c   1.000
_cell.angle_alpha   90.00
_cell.angle_beta   90.00
_cell.angle_gamma   90.00
#
_symmetry.space_group_name_H-M   'P 1'
#
loop_
_entity.id
_entity.type
_entity.pdbx_description
1 polymer ?
#
loop_
_entity_poly.entity_id
_entity_poly.type
_entity_poly.pdbx_seq_one_letter_code
_entity_poly.pdbx_strand_id
1 'polypeptide(L)'
;EGDGPVTAEAVSDEEQDEDDLFVTFVTIVDDLLGSNLSEEIVNAFVESPDFAVYQEVGSDPSNADDELRAAFFAIVDGQLGNMAQEDIDAFVASSEFSIYSTVGAQYQ
;
A
#
# COMPACT_ATOMS: atom_id res chain seq x y z
N GLU A 1 23.27 -25.35 26.99
CA GLU A 1 21.90 -24.79 27.07
C GLU A 1 21.99 -23.35 26.62
N GLY A 2 21.33 -22.84 25.59
CA GLY A 2 20.60 -23.40 24.46
C GLY A 2 20.54 -22.24 23.47
N ASP A 3 21.16 -22.42 22.30
CA ASP A 3 21.08 -21.48 21.18
C ASP A 3 19.68 -21.68 20.57
N GLY A 4 18.76 -20.76 20.87
CA GLY A 4 17.42 -20.78 20.30
C GLY A 4 17.49 -20.32 18.85
N PRO A 5 16.95 -21.06 17.87
CA PRO A 5 16.92 -20.59 16.51
C PRO A 5 15.94 -19.41 16.43
N VAL A 6 16.45 -18.25 16.04
CA VAL A 6 15.66 -17.17 15.44
C VAL A 6 15.18 -17.69 14.08
N THR A 7 14.02 -18.37 14.07
CA THR A 7 13.45 -18.90 12.83
C THR A 7 12.19 -18.13 12.50
N ALA A 8 12.30 -17.42 11.37
CA ALA A 8 11.26 -16.78 10.57
C ALA A 8 9.83 -17.04 11.03
N GLU A 9 9.12 -15.95 11.36
CA GLU A 9 7.66 -15.96 11.44
C GLU A 9 7.14 -16.51 10.11
N ALA A 10 6.61 -17.72 10.18
CA ALA A 10 5.80 -18.29 9.13
C ALA A 10 4.58 -17.38 9.03
N VAL A 11 4.41 -16.73 7.88
CA VAL A 11 3.14 -16.11 7.48
C VAL A 11 2.13 -17.27 7.37
N SER A 12 1.46 -17.56 8.47
CA SER A 12 0.35 -18.50 8.51
C SER A 12 -0.83 -17.82 7.83
N ASP A 13 -1.34 -18.47 6.78
CA ASP A 13 -2.67 -18.32 6.19
C ASP A 13 -3.77 -18.68 7.23
N GLU A 14 -3.81 -17.98 8.36
CA GLU A 14 -4.82 -18.13 9.41
C GLU A 14 -5.30 -16.73 9.76
N GLU A 15 -6.35 -16.28 9.07
CA GLU A 15 -7.07 -15.02 9.33
C GLU A 15 -6.13 -13.79 9.36
N GLN A 16 -5.63 -13.34 8.20
CA GLN A 16 -5.03 -11.99 8.14
C GLN A 16 -6.07 -10.99 8.63
N ASP A 17 -5.83 -10.41 9.80
CA ASP A 17 -6.64 -9.31 10.33
C ASP A 17 -6.67 -8.17 9.31
N GLU A 18 -7.76 -7.40 9.29
CA GLU A 18 -7.93 -6.26 8.37
C GLU A 18 -6.74 -5.29 8.43
N ASP A 19 -6.12 -5.17 9.61
CA ASP A 19 -4.91 -4.38 9.83
C ASP A 19 -3.68 -4.95 9.10
N ASP A 20 -3.50 -6.28 9.10
CA ASP A 20 -2.35 -6.95 8.46
C ASP A 20 -2.45 -6.89 6.93
N LEU A 21 -3.67 -7.03 6.42
CA LEU A 21 -4.00 -6.80 5.00
C LEU A 21 -3.71 -5.36 4.58
N PHE A 22 -4.06 -4.38 5.42
CA PHE A 22 -3.81 -2.97 5.12
C PHE A 22 -2.31 -2.64 5.13
N VAL A 23 -1.54 -3.14 6.10
CA VAL A 23 -0.07 -2.99 6.14
C VAL A 23 0.58 -3.56 4.88
N THR A 24 0.12 -4.74 4.45
CA THR A 24 0.58 -5.36 3.20
C THR A 24 0.23 -4.50 1.99
N PHE A 25 -1.00 -3.97 1.94
CA PHE A 25 -1.43 -3.04 0.90
C PHE A 25 -0.55 -1.78 0.81
N VAL A 26 -0.22 -1.15 1.95
CA VAL A 26 0.66 0.02 1.97
C VAL A 26 2.04 -0.30 1.39
N THR A 27 2.58 -1.49 1.67
CA THR A 27 3.86 -1.95 1.11
C THR A 27 3.78 -2.14 -0.41
N ILE A 28 2.69 -2.75 -0.91
CA ILE A 28 2.44 -2.92 -2.35
C ILE A 28 2.37 -1.57 -3.05
N VAL A 29 1.62 -0.64 -2.47
CA VAL A 29 1.46 0.71 -3.00
C VAL A 29 2.79 1.45 -3.05
N ASP A 30 3.59 1.38 -1.99
CA ASP A 30 4.88 2.07 -1.94
C ASP A 30 5.83 1.58 -3.04
N ASP A 31 5.91 0.27 -3.26
CA ASP A 31 6.69 -0.31 -4.35
C ASP A 31 6.16 0.09 -5.73
N LEU A 32 4.82 0.05 -5.90
CA LEU A 32 4.15 0.37 -7.15
C LEU A 32 4.34 1.83 -7.54
N LEU A 33 4.09 2.76 -6.62
CA LEU A 33 4.24 4.20 -6.86
C LEU A 33 5.72 4.58 -6.98
N GLY A 34 6.59 4.00 -6.16
CA GLY A 34 8.03 4.27 -6.18
C GLY A 34 8.73 3.78 -7.45
N SER A 35 8.24 2.69 -8.04
CA SER A 35 8.86 2.08 -9.24
C SER A 35 8.27 2.57 -10.56
N ASN A 36 6.97 2.92 -10.58
CA ASN A 36 6.25 3.15 -11.83
C ASN A 36 5.81 4.61 -12.05
N LEU A 37 5.93 5.49 -11.05
CA LEU A 37 5.71 6.92 -11.26
C LEU A 37 6.95 7.63 -11.78
N SER A 38 6.74 8.57 -12.70
CA SER A 38 7.79 9.48 -13.17
C SER A 38 8.17 10.49 -12.08
N GLU A 39 9.44 10.91 -12.06
CA GLU A 39 9.97 11.90 -11.09
C GLU A 39 9.16 13.21 -11.05
N GLU A 40 8.59 13.64 -12.18
CA GLU A 40 7.70 14.82 -12.24
C GLU A 40 6.42 14.60 -11.41
N ILE A 41 5.76 13.45 -11.55
CA ILE A 41 4.54 13.11 -10.82
C ILE A 41 4.84 12.90 -9.34
N VAL A 42 5.96 12.26 -9.02
CA VAL A 42 6.41 12.09 -7.64
C VAL A 42 6.68 13.45 -6.99
N ASN A 43 7.40 14.35 -7.64
CA ASN A 43 7.64 15.70 -7.09
C ASN A 43 6.32 16.47 -6.89
N ALA A 44 5.44 16.47 -7.90
CA ALA A 44 4.14 17.12 -7.79
C ALA A 44 3.29 16.54 -6.65
N PHE A 45 3.37 15.22 -6.43
CA PHE A 45 2.71 14.55 -5.33
C PHE A 45 3.29 14.94 -3.98
N VAL A 46 4.62 14.93 -3.83
CA VAL A 46 5.32 15.33 -2.60
C VAL A 46 5.04 16.79 -2.22
N GLU A 47 4.79 17.65 -3.21
CA GLU A 47 4.36 19.05 -2.99
C GLU A 47 2.86 19.18 -2.65
N SER A 48 2.06 18.13 -2.84
CA SER A 48 0.63 18.11 -2.52
C SER A 48 0.39 18.03 -1.01
N PRO A 49 -0.70 18.65 -0.48
CA PRO A 49 -1.15 18.38 0.89
C PRO A 49 -1.45 16.90 1.16
N ASP A 50 -1.77 16.12 0.12
CA ASP A 50 -2.05 14.68 0.22
C ASP A 50 -0.83 13.86 0.67
N PHE A 51 0.37 14.34 0.37
CA PHE A 51 1.60 13.66 0.76
C PHE A 51 1.74 13.53 2.28
N ALA A 52 1.20 14.47 3.06
CA ALA A 52 1.24 14.39 4.52
C ALA A 52 0.48 13.15 5.04
N VAL A 53 -0.69 12.85 4.46
CA VAL A 53 -1.48 11.67 4.80
C VAL A 53 -0.78 10.40 4.32
N TYR A 54 -0.24 10.43 3.10
CA TYR A 54 0.53 9.32 2.55
C TYR A 54 1.72 8.97 3.44
N GLN A 55 2.48 9.96 3.91
CA GLN A 55 3.63 9.75 4.77
C GLN A 55 3.24 9.27 6.18
N GLU A 56 2.16 9.81 6.75
CA GLU A 56 1.66 9.40 8.07
C GLU A 56 1.25 7.93 8.07
N VAL A 57 0.40 7.54 7.12
CA VAL A 57 -0.07 6.16 6.98
C VAL A 57 1.04 5.23 6.47
N GLY A 58 1.91 5.71 5.57
CA GLY A 58 3.05 4.95 5.06
C GLY A 58 4.09 4.63 6.14
N SER A 59 4.26 5.51 7.12
CA SER A 59 5.19 5.30 8.22
C SER A 59 4.62 4.39 9.32
N ASP A 60 3.32 4.44 9.56
CA ASP A 60 2.66 3.62 10.60
C ASP A 60 1.26 3.17 10.17
N PRO A 61 1.17 2.22 9.22
CA PRO A 61 -0.11 1.77 8.67
C PRO A 61 -0.96 1.01 9.68
N SER A 62 -0.33 0.36 10.67
CA SER A 62 -1.02 -0.40 11.71
C SER A 62 -1.77 0.49 12.70
N ASN A 63 -1.28 1.70 12.99
CA ASN A 63 -1.97 2.65 13.87
C ASN A 63 -2.88 3.63 13.13
N ALA A 64 -2.97 3.56 11.79
CA ALA A 64 -3.88 4.41 11.02
C ALA A 64 -5.34 4.00 11.28
N ASP A 65 -6.19 4.97 11.66
CA ASP A 65 -7.64 4.77 11.78
C ASP A 65 -8.32 4.66 10.40
N ASP A 66 -9.55 4.14 10.35
CA ASP A 66 -10.32 3.96 9.11
C ASP A 66 -10.42 5.22 8.24
N GLU A 67 -10.55 6.40 8.85
CA GLU A 67 -10.59 7.68 8.11
C GLU A 67 -9.25 7.96 7.39
N LEU A 68 -8.12 7.69 8.04
CA LEU A 68 -6.79 7.83 7.44
C LEU A 68 -6.55 6.77 6.35
N ARG A 69 -6.99 5.53 6.60
CA ARG A 69 -6.91 4.44 5.62
C ARG A 69 -7.69 4.74 4.35
N ALA A 70 -8.90 5.27 4.49
CA ALA A 70 -9.73 5.70 3.36
C ALA A 70 -9.13 6.89 2.62
N ALA A 71 -8.62 7.89 3.35
CA ALA A 71 -7.92 9.02 2.73
C ALA A 71 -6.68 8.56 1.95
N PHE A 72 -5.87 7.69 2.55
CA PHE A 72 -4.71 7.08 1.89
C PHE A 72 -5.10 6.33 0.61
N PHE A 73 -6.14 5.49 0.68
CA PHE A 73 -6.63 4.76 -0.49
C PHE A 73 -7.03 5.71 -1.63
N ALA A 74 -7.80 6.77 -1.34
CA ALA A 74 -8.21 7.75 -2.34
C ALA A 74 -7.01 8.47 -2.99
N ILE A 75 -5.98 8.76 -2.20
CA ILE A 75 -4.73 9.36 -2.69
C ILE A 75 -4.02 8.40 -3.65
N VAL A 76 -3.87 7.14 -3.25
CA VAL A 76 -3.24 6.08 -4.05
C VAL A 76 -3.97 5.84 -5.35
N ASP A 77 -5.30 5.72 -5.32
CA ASP A 77 -6.13 5.54 -6.52
C ASP A 77 -5.93 6.69 -7.52
N GLY A 78 -5.84 7.93 -6.99
CA GLY A 78 -5.48 9.10 -7.79
C GLY A 78 -4.09 8.98 -8.43
N GLN A 79 -3.09 8.53 -7.67
CA GLN A 79 -1.73 8.33 -8.18
C GLN A 79 -1.65 7.22 -9.23
N LEU A 80 -2.39 6.12 -9.04
CA LEU A 80 -2.51 5.05 -10.03
C LEU A 80 -3.11 5.55 -11.34
N GLY A 81 -4.08 6.46 -11.27
CA GLY A 81 -4.62 7.14 -12.46
C GLY A 81 -3.60 7.97 -13.25
N ASN A 82 -2.44 8.29 -12.67
CA ASN A 82 -1.34 9.01 -13.33
C ASN A 82 -0.27 8.07 -13.92
N MET A 83 -0.36 6.76 -13.68
CA MET A 83 0.57 5.77 -14.23
C MET A 83 0.27 5.45 -15.70
N ALA A 84 1.25 4.88 -16.40
CA ALA A 84 1.01 4.40 -17.76
C ALA A 84 0.07 3.18 -17.72
N GLN A 85 -0.76 3.07 -18.77
CA GLN A 85 -1.73 1.97 -18.87
C GLN A 85 -1.05 0.59 -18.80
N GLU A 86 0.16 0.45 -19.36
CA GLU A 86 0.93 -0.79 -19.33
C GLU A 86 1.32 -1.23 -17.91
N ASP A 87 1.68 -0.28 -17.04
CA ASP A 87 2.04 -0.55 -15.64
C ASP A 87 0.79 -0.92 -14.82
N ILE A 88 -0.33 -0.26 -15.09
CA ILE A 88 -1.63 -0.61 -14.49
C ILE A 88 -2.08 -2.00 -14.92
N ASP A 89 -2.01 -2.34 -16.20
CA ASP A 89 -2.35 -3.68 -16.68
C ASP A 89 -1.43 -4.75 -16.06
N ALA A 90 -0.13 -4.45 -15.90
CA ALA A 90 0.81 -5.35 -15.24
C ALA A 90 0.46 -5.55 -13.75
N PHE A 91 0.11 -4.47 -13.05
CA PHE A 91 -0.32 -4.52 -11.65
C PHE A 91 -1.63 -5.31 -11.49
N VAL A 92 -2.64 -5.03 -12.30
CA VAL A 92 -3.95 -5.73 -12.26
C VAL A 92 -3.79 -7.22 -12.58
N ALA A 93 -2.81 -7.59 -13.40
CA ALA A 93 -2.48 -8.99 -13.68
C ALA A 93 -1.63 -9.66 -12.58
N SER A 94 -1.11 -8.90 -11.62
CA SER A 94 -0.30 -9.41 -10.51
C SER A 94 -1.16 -9.95 -9.37
N SER A 95 -0.55 -10.78 -8.51
CA SER A 95 -1.22 -11.29 -7.31
C SER A 95 -1.52 -10.19 -6.29
N GLU A 96 -0.78 -9.07 -6.34
CA GLU A 96 -0.89 -7.96 -5.39
C GLU A 96 -2.19 -7.17 -5.59
N PHE A 97 -2.72 -7.16 -6.82
CA PHE A 97 -4.01 -6.55 -7.11
C PHE A 97 -5.15 -7.17 -6.30
N SER A 98 -5.07 -8.45 -5.93
CA SER A 98 -6.08 -9.08 -5.07
C SER A 98 -6.17 -8.41 -3.71
N ILE A 99 -5.03 -7.98 -3.15
CA ILE A 99 -4.96 -7.28 -1.86
C ILE A 99 -5.46 -5.86 -2.03
N TYR A 100 -4.98 -5.15 -3.05
CA TYR A 100 -5.47 -3.80 -3.40
C TYR A 100 -6.98 -3.76 -3.57
N SER A 101 -7.55 -4.69 -4.34
CA SER A 101 -8.99 -4.75 -4.59
C SER A 101 -9.78 -5.08 -3.33
N THR A 102 -9.23 -5.89 -2.42
CA THR A 102 -9.89 -6.24 -1.16
C THR A 102 -9.95 -5.03 -0.24
N VAL A 103 -8.82 -4.34 -0.07
CA VAL A 103 -8.73 -3.10 0.72
C VAL A 103 -9.60 -2.00 0.11
N GLY A 104 -9.55 -1.80 -1.22
CA GLY A 104 -10.38 -0.83 -1.91
C GLY A 104 -11.88 -1.08 -1.73
N ALA A 105 -12.32 -2.34 -1.71
CA ALA A 105 -13.72 -2.66 -1.44
C ALA A 105 -14.17 -2.31 -0.02
N GLN A 106 -13.24 -2.19 0.94
CA GLN A 106 -13.54 -1.78 2.31
C GLN A 106 -13.59 -0.26 2.47
N TYR A 107 -12.72 0.46 1.76
CA TYR A 107 -12.51 1.90 1.97
C TYR A 107 -12.98 2.81 0.80
N GLN A 108 -13.73 2.27 -0.19
CA GLN A 108 -14.36 3.00 -1.30
C GLN A 108 -15.67 3.70 -0.92
#